data_AF-A0A8X7BT16-F1
#
_entry.id   AF-A0A8X7BT16-F1
#
_cell.length_a   1.000
_cell.length_b   1.000
_cell.length_c   1.000
_cell.angle_alpha   90.00
_cell.angle_beta   90.00
_cell.angle_gamma   90.00
#
_symmetry.space_group_name_H-M   'P 1'
#
loop_
_entity.id
_entity.type
_entity.pdbx_description
1 polymer ?
#
loop_
_entity_poly.entity_id
_entity_poly.type
_entity_poly.pdbx_seq_one_letter_code
_entity_poly.pdbx_strand_id
1 'polypeptide(L)'
;MSLCYGESNRKRKCVPLNNNAKKVCFNEKVDICAAPSNSKEYTMANFPAHMFHIGELIFISVNTFQKQTRVHIRVYATDDRGILHPTKNGVSLKPEVWSALHSKLCCFRPREDFESASIIKKDVCVFNHSDKDNVSVSIQRLFQRKDSSFQFVPERVLLNGENLDQLRDSYELVLKCVKNKLLTYTLSEYVMAEVDRLPEIDSFYYDVDSPHGLHELFESLCKCLTKYVSNTISSFVKLDCVVCQDDFILSKIHECMNVSKRDCFDMYFERALYNIDWKTLAVDFVNLNKNRPYIKFFRNDMFDLMEIENVFKKVEDMYVNDYTLNLLPSLEFLD
;
A
#
# COMPACT_ATOMS: atom_id res chain seq x y z
N MET A 1 -4.15 -25.42 -71.93
CA MET A 1 -4.59 -24.20 -71.20
C MET A 1 -5.23 -24.65 -69.90
N SER A 2 -4.70 -24.14 -68.77
CA SER A 2 -5.10 -24.19 -67.35
C SER A 2 -5.84 -25.43 -66.80
N LEU A 3 -5.27 -26.23 -65.88
CA LEU A 3 -4.95 -25.98 -64.45
C LEU A 3 -6.25 -25.89 -63.59
N CYS A 4 -6.50 -26.65 -62.51
CA CYS A 4 -5.61 -27.19 -61.47
C CYS A 4 -6.19 -28.45 -60.75
N TYR A 5 -5.25 -29.29 -60.29
CA TYR A 5 -5.30 -30.31 -59.23
C TYR A 5 -5.54 -29.67 -57.82
N GLY A 6 -5.89 -30.36 -56.73
CA GLY A 6 -5.78 -31.79 -56.46
C GLY A 6 -6.35 -32.28 -55.11
N GLU A 7 -6.29 -33.61 -55.05
CA GLU A 7 -6.55 -34.65 -54.04
C GLU A 7 -5.82 -34.49 -52.68
N SER A 8 -5.98 -35.27 -51.62
CA SER A 8 -6.98 -36.20 -51.05
C SER A 8 -6.36 -36.80 -49.76
N ASN A 9 -7.17 -36.93 -48.70
CA ASN A 9 -7.22 -37.98 -47.65
C ASN A 9 -5.97 -38.76 -47.16
N ARG A 10 -5.83 -38.90 -45.81
CA ARG A 10 -6.01 -40.19 -45.09
C ARG A 10 -5.88 -40.07 -43.54
N LYS A 11 -6.74 -40.82 -42.84
CA LYS A 11 -6.81 -41.03 -41.37
C LYS A 11 -5.68 -41.91 -40.84
N ARG A 12 -5.19 -41.68 -39.60
CA ARG A 12 -4.72 -42.71 -38.63
C ARG A 12 -4.86 -42.21 -37.18
N LYS A 13 -5.23 -43.14 -36.30
CA LYS A 13 -5.41 -43.02 -34.84
C LYS A 13 -4.23 -43.72 -34.15
N CYS A 14 -3.65 -43.18 -33.08
CA CYS A 14 -2.92 -43.90 -32.00
C CYS A 14 -2.71 -42.97 -30.78
N VAL A 15 -2.69 -43.57 -29.58
CA VAL A 15 -2.78 -42.97 -28.22
C VAL A 15 -1.36 -42.74 -27.61
N PRO A 16 -1.20 -42.36 -26.31
CA PRO A 16 -0.80 -41.05 -25.78
C PRO A 16 0.68 -40.96 -25.33
N LEU A 17 1.18 -39.74 -25.07
CA LEU A 17 2.34 -39.56 -24.19
C LEU A 17 2.20 -38.33 -23.29
N ASN A 18 2.41 -38.61 -22.01
CA ASN A 18 2.52 -37.73 -20.86
C ASN A 18 3.75 -36.82 -21.00
N ASN A 19 3.64 -35.52 -20.66
CA ASN A 19 4.58 -34.78 -19.81
C ASN A 19 4.41 -33.26 -19.90
N ASN A 20 4.37 -32.68 -18.70
CA ASN A 20 4.98 -31.42 -18.28
C ASN A 20 4.41 -30.07 -18.75
N ALA A 21 3.99 -29.33 -17.72
CA ALA A 21 4.32 -27.93 -17.42
C ALA A 21 3.04 -27.12 -17.20
N LYS A 22 2.71 -26.93 -15.91
CA LYS A 22 1.76 -25.91 -15.46
C LYS A 22 2.30 -24.56 -15.97
N LYS A 23 1.68 -24.06 -17.03
CA LYS A 23 1.98 -22.75 -17.59
C LYS A 23 1.39 -21.71 -16.64
N VAL A 24 2.25 -21.08 -15.86
CA VAL A 24 1.96 -19.88 -15.08
C VAL A 24 1.55 -18.80 -16.09
N CYS A 25 0.28 -18.37 -16.04
CA CYS A 25 -0.18 -17.25 -16.84
C CYS A 25 0.19 -15.95 -16.13
N PHE A 26 1.34 -15.39 -16.50
CA PHE A 26 1.59 -13.96 -16.39
C PHE A 26 0.82 -13.28 -17.53
N ASN A 27 -0.15 -12.43 -17.18
CA ASN A 27 -0.72 -11.46 -18.13
C ASN A 27 -0.37 -10.06 -17.65
N GLU A 28 0.47 -9.38 -18.44
CA GLU A 28 0.74 -7.96 -18.38
C GLU A 28 -0.50 -7.15 -18.84
N LYS A 29 -0.66 -5.98 -18.24
CA LYS A 29 -1.73 -4.97 -18.41
C LYS A 29 -3.10 -5.37 -17.88
N VAL A 30 -3.35 -5.08 -16.60
CA VAL A 30 -4.67 -5.10 -15.98
C VAL A 30 -4.88 -3.80 -15.21
N ASP A 31 -5.98 -3.10 -15.48
CA ASP A 31 -6.40 -1.91 -14.76
C ASP A 31 -6.57 -2.22 -13.26
N ILE A 32 -5.72 -1.59 -12.44
CA ILE A 32 -5.59 -1.82 -11.00
C ILE A 32 -6.75 -1.13 -10.21
N CYS A 33 -7.63 -0.38 -10.89
CA CYS A 33 -8.41 0.69 -10.27
C CYS A 33 -9.94 0.61 -10.41
N ALA A 34 -10.57 -0.56 -10.50
CA ALA A 34 -12.03 -0.61 -10.35
C ALA A 34 -12.45 -0.42 -8.88
N ALA A 35 -13.35 0.53 -8.63
CA ALA A 35 -14.07 0.72 -7.36
C ALA A 35 -14.82 -0.56 -6.93
N PRO A 36 -15.10 -0.78 -5.63
CA PRO A 36 -15.79 -1.98 -5.18
C PRO A 36 -17.26 -1.92 -5.60
N SER A 37 -17.62 -2.57 -6.70
CA SER A 37 -19.01 -2.92 -6.98
C SER A 37 -19.40 -4.08 -6.05
N ASN A 38 -20.35 -3.84 -5.16
CA ASN A 38 -21.03 -4.91 -4.44
C ASN A 38 -21.55 -5.96 -5.45
N SER A 39 -21.20 -7.24 -5.22
CA SER A 39 -21.51 -8.43 -6.02
C SER A 39 -20.75 -8.67 -7.33
N LYS A 40 -19.41 -8.72 -7.30
CA LYS A 40 -18.68 -9.56 -8.27
C LYS A 40 -18.39 -10.92 -7.63
N GLU A 41 -18.93 -11.98 -8.25
CA GLU A 41 -18.64 -13.35 -7.86
C GLU A 41 -17.19 -13.67 -8.25
N TYR A 42 -16.32 -13.86 -7.25
CA TYR A 42 -14.92 -14.21 -7.47
C TYR A 42 -14.74 -15.72 -7.44
N THR A 43 -13.87 -16.27 -8.27
CA THR A 43 -13.49 -17.68 -8.25
C THR A 43 -11.97 -17.79 -8.20
N MET A 44 -11.43 -18.97 -7.90
CA MET A 44 -9.96 -19.19 -7.94
C MET A 44 -9.35 -18.92 -9.32
N ALA A 45 -10.13 -19.02 -10.40
CA ALA A 45 -9.68 -18.71 -11.75
C ALA A 45 -9.81 -17.22 -12.10
N ASN A 46 -10.61 -16.46 -11.34
CA ASN A 46 -10.92 -15.07 -11.63
C ASN A 46 -11.20 -14.28 -10.35
N PHE A 47 -10.17 -13.61 -9.85
CA PHE A 47 -10.25 -12.65 -8.76
C PHE A 47 -9.52 -11.34 -9.15
N PRO A 48 -9.85 -10.21 -8.49
CA PRO A 48 -9.28 -8.91 -8.85
C PRO A 48 -7.76 -8.84 -8.68
N ALA A 49 -7.10 -7.98 -9.47
CA ALA A 49 -5.64 -7.77 -9.40
C ALA A 49 -5.13 -7.25 -8.04
N HIS A 50 -6.00 -6.71 -7.19
CA HIS A 50 -5.68 -6.26 -5.83
C HIS A 50 -5.89 -7.35 -4.76
N MET A 51 -6.24 -8.58 -5.17
CA MET A 51 -6.30 -9.77 -4.33
C MET A 51 -5.15 -10.71 -4.68
N PHE A 52 -4.35 -11.07 -3.67
CA PHE A 52 -3.19 -11.93 -3.81
C PHE A 52 -3.45 -13.24 -3.08
N HIS A 53 -3.46 -14.35 -3.82
CA HIS A 53 -3.57 -15.68 -3.24
C HIS A 53 -2.23 -16.07 -2.62
N ILE A 54 -2.21 -16.44 -1.34
CA ILE A 54 -0.99 -16.84 -0.63
C ILE A 54 -1.00 -18.32 -0.22
N GLY A 55 -1.84 -19.14 -0.86
CA GLY A 55 -1.98 -20.57 -0.61
C GLY A 55 -3.32 -20.95 0.05
N GLU A 56 -3.71 -22.21 -0.13
CA GLU A 56 -5.00 -22.76 0.31
C GLU A 56 -6.17 -21.86 -0.14
N LEU A 57 -6.96 -21.30 0.79
CA LEU A 57 -7.99 -20.29 0.52
C LEU A 57 -7.66 -18.98 1.25
N ILE A 58 -6.38 -18.66 1.43
CA ILE A 58 -5.94 -17.46 2.13
C ILE A 58 -5.55 -16.40 1.11
N PHE A 59 -6.09 -15.19 1.28
CA PHE A 59 -5.83 -14.06 0.40
C PHE A 59 -5.40 -12.83 1.18
N ILE A 60 -4.51 -12.06 0.56
CA ILE A 60 -4.22 -10.69 0.93
C ILE A 60 -5.01 -9.77 0.01
N SER A 61 -5.70 -8.77 0.55
CA SER A 61 -6.37 -7.76 -0.26
C SER A 61 -6.23 -6.37 0.32
N VAL A 62 -6.09 -5.37 -0.56
CA VAL A 62 -6.11 -3.97 -0.17
C VAL A 62 -7.50 -3.42 -0.42
N ASN A 63 -8.19 -3.05 0.65
CA ASN A 63 -9.54 -2.52 0.59
C ASN A 63 -9.61 -1.12 1.20
N THR A 64 -10.67 -0.41 0.88
CA THR A 64 -10.91 0.97 1.26
C THR A 64 -12.30 1.13 1.83
N PHE A 65 -12.43 1.72 3.02
CA PHE A 65 -13.72 1.95 3.66
C PHE A 65 -13.65 3.20 4.54
N GLN A 66 -14.67 4.06 4.46
CA GLN A 66 -14.77 5.30 5.26
C GLN A 66 -13.46 6.12 5.25
N LYS A 67 -12.93 6.41 4.04
CA LYS A 67 -11.68 7.17 3.85
C LYS A 67 -10.44 6.53 4.49
N GLN A 68 -10.45 5.22 4.72
CA GLN A 68 -9.31 4.46 5.24
C GLN A 68 -8.95 3.31 4.29
N THR A 69 -7.68 3.27 3.90
CA THR A 69 -7.07 2.11 3.24
C THR A 69 -6.66 1.07 4.29
N ARG A 70 -6.96 -0.22 4.06
CA ARG A 70 -6.63 -1.33 4.94
C ARG A 70 -6.12 -2.53 4.15
N VAL A 71 -5.16 -3.24 4.74
CA VAL A 71 -4.68 -4.53 4.22
C VAL A 71 -5.38 -5.65 4.99
N HIS A 72 -6.03 -6.54 4.27
CA HIS A 72 -6.71 -7.71 4.83
C HIS A 72 -5.89 -8.95 4.54
N ILE A 73 -5.68 -9.80 5.55
CA ILE A 73 -5.22 -11.18 5.37
C ILE A 73 -6.40 -12.03 5.84
N ARG A 74 -7.01 -12.81 4.94
CA ARG A 74 -8.29 -13.44 5.22
C ARG A 74 -8.40 -14.81 4.59
N VAL A 75 -8.99 -15.73 5.36
CA VAL A 75 -9.39 -17.05 4.88
C VAL A 75 -10.74 -16.93 4.18
N TYR A 76 -10.85 -17.55 3.02
CA TYR A 76 -12.06 -17.64 2.21
C TYR A 76 -12.62 -19.06 2.28
N ALA A 77 -13.90 -19.18 1.98
CA ALA A 77 -14.57 -20.44 1.70
C ALA A 77 -15.11 -20.39 0.27
N THR A 78 -15.20 -21.54 -0.39
CA THR A 78 -15.87 -21.67 -1.68
C THR A 78 -17.27 -22.24 -1.47
N ASP A 79 -18.28 -21.66 -2.13
CA ASP A 79 -19.59 -22.30 -2.22
C ASP A 79 -19.61 -23.44 -3.26
N ASP A 80 -20.76 -24.10 -3.43
CA ASP A 80 -20.95 -25.21 -4.38
C ASP A 80 -20.68 -24.81 -5.84
N ARG A 81 -20.70 -23.50 -6.15
CA ARG A 81 -20.42 -22.94 -7.47
C ARG A 81 -18.94 -22.53 -7.62
N GLY A 82 -18.12 -22.75 -6.60
CA GLY A 82 -16.72 -22.35 -6.56
C GLY A 82 -16.51 -20.86 -6.31
N ILE A 83 -17.54 -20.14 -5.85
CA ILE A 83 -17.46 -18.70 -5.56
C ILE A 83 -16.80 -18.49 -4.20
N LEU A 84 -15.80 -17.62 -4.18
CA LEU A 84 -15.03 -17.24 -3.01
C LEU A 84 -15.81 -16.26 -2.12
N HIS A 85 -16.04 -16.67 -0.88
CA HIS A 85 -16.66 -15.87 0.16
C HIS A 85 -15.68 -15.62 1.32
N PRO A 86 -15.45 -14.35 1.72
CA PRO A 86 -14.57 -14.06 2.84
C PRO A 86 -15.18 -14.61 4.14
N THR A 87 -14.41 -15.39 4.90
CA THR A 87 -14.85 -15.87 6.23
C THR A 87 -14.58 -14.82 7.31
N LYS A 88 -15.01 -15.08 8.55
CA LYS A 88 -14.65 -14.25 9.70
C LYS A 88 -13.15 -14.35 10.03
N ASN A 89 -12.54 -15.50 9.78
CA ASN A 89 -11.12 -15.78 10.05
C ASN A 89 -10.22 -14.91 9.17
N GLY A 90 -9.66 -13.86 9.78
CA GLY A 90 -8.91 -12.86 9.06
C GLY A 90 -8.56 -11.69 9.95
N VAL A 91 -7.52 -10.96 9.56
CA VAL A 91 -7.16 -9.68 10.16
C VAL A 91 -7.37 -8.56 9.14
N SER A 92 -7.68 -7.36 9.65
CA SER A 92 -7.75 -6.13 8.86
C SER A 92 -6.86 -5.11 9.52
N LEU A 93 -5.82 -4.71 8.79
CA LEU A 93 -4.69 -3.97 9.30
C LEU A 93 -4.65 -2.59 8.68
N LYS A 94 -4.32 -1.59 9.48
CA LYS A 94 -3.89 -0.31 8.93
C LYS A 94 -2.52 -0.48 8.26
N PRO A 95 -2.15 0.31 7.25
CA PRO A 95 -0.88 0.16 6.53
C PRO A 95 0.36 0.11 7.43
N GLU A 96 0.42 0.94 8.47
CA GLU A 96 1.52 0.97 9.44
C GLU A 96 1.61 -0.28 10.32
N VAL A 97 0.47 -0.95 10.58
CA VAL A 97 0.43 -2.24 11.28
C VAL A 97 0.82 -3.37 10.35
N TRP A 98 0.40 -3.32 9.08
CA TRP A 98 0.81 -4.26 8.04
C TRP A 98 2.33 -4.24 7.82
N SER A 99 2.94 -3.06 7.68
CA SER A 99 4.40 -2.93 7.52
C SER A 99 5.15 -3.50 8.71
N ALA A 100 4.74 -3.15 9.94
CA ALA A 100 5.35 -3.68 11.16
C ALA A 100 5.18 -5.20 11.29
N LEU A 101 4.01 -5.74 10.88
CA LEU A 101 3.77 -7.18 10.82
C LEU A 101 4.71 -7.84 9.81
N HIS A 102 4.82 -7.31 8.59
CA HIS A 102 5.68 -7.84 7.55
C HIS A 102 7.14 -7.87 8.01
N SER A 103 7.70 -6.76 8.52
CA SER A 103 9.07 -6.72 9.04
C SER A 103 9.30 -7.76 10.13
N LYS A 104 8.32 -7.95 11.03
CA LYS A 104 8.43 -8.97 12.07
C LYS A 104 8.40 -10.39 11.48
N LEU A 105 7.51 -10.64 10.52
CA LEU A 105 7.37 -11.94 9.85
C LEU A 105 8.59 -12.28 8.98
N CYS A 106 9.28 -11.31 8.36
CA CYS A 106 10.53 -11.54 7.64
C CYS A 106 11.63 -12.14 8.52
N CYS A 107 11.69 -11.73 9.78
CA CYS A 107 12.65 -12.26 10.76
C CYS A 107 12.08 -13.41 11.59
N PHE A 108 10.79 -13.71 11.46
CA PHE A 108 10.13 -14.76 12.22
C PHE A 108 10.47 -16.13 11.63
N ARG A 109 11.05 -16.99 12.46
CA ARG A 109 11.24 -18.40 12.13
C ARG A 109 10.22 -19.19 12.94
N PRO A 110 9.27 -19.89 12.30
CA PRO A 110 8.44 -20.85 13.00
C PRO A 110 9.36 -21.83 13.73
N ARG A 111 9.22 -21.91 15.05
CA ARG A 111 10.01 -22.82 15.91
C ARG A 111 9.03 -23.63 16.74
N GLU A 112 9.50 -24.78 17.21
CA GLU A 112 8.78 -25.57 18.23
C GLU A 112 8.71 -24.86 19.59
N ASP A 113 9.41 -23.73 19.76
CA ASP A 113 9.34 -22.93 20.97
C ASP A 113 8.01 -22.15 21.05
N PHE A 114 7.15 -22.65 21.94
CA PHE A 114 5.77 -22.21 22.18
C PHE A 114 5.68 -20.84 22.87
N GLU A 115 6.77 -20.29 23.38
CA GLU A 115 6.74 -19.05 24.17
C GLU A 115 6.94 -17.77 23.33
N SER A 116 7.26 -17.90 22.04
CA SER A 116 7.55 -16.75 21.18
C SER A 116 6.28 -16.06 20.64
N ALA A 117 5.60 -15.30 21.50
CA ALA A 117 4.58 -14.34 21.09
C ALA A 117 5.19 -12.95 20.81
N SER A 118 4.69 -12.27 19.80
CA SER A 118 5.11 -10.92 19.42
C SER A 118 3.91 -10.01 19.19
N ILE A 119 3.84 -8.93 19.95
CA ILE A 119 2.80 -7.91 19.80
C ILE A 119 3.26 -6.88 18.76
N ILE A 120 2.41 -6.63 17.76
CA ILE A 120 2.62 -5.66 16.69
C ILE A 120 1.73 -4.44 16.96
N LYS A 121 2.36 -3.28 17.19
CA LYS A 121 1.70 -1.96 17.34
C LYS A 121 0.51 -1.91 18.32
N LYS A 122 0.42 -2.88 19.26
CA LYS A 122 -0.62 -3.06 20.29
C LYS A 122 -1.96 -3.65 19.85
N ASP A 123 -2.15 -4.00 18.58
CA ASP A 123 -3.47 -4.41 18.07
C ASP A 123 -3.48 -5.81 17.43
N VAL A 124 -2.30 -6.39 17.22
CA VAL A 124 -2.11 -7.69 16.57
C VAL A 124 -1.04 -8.46 17.32
N CYS A 125 -1.25 -9.76 17.47
CA CYS A 125 -0.27 -10.68 18.02
C CYS A 125 0.08 -11.73 16.97
N VAL A 126 1.35 -12.11 16.96
CA VAL A 126 1.89 -13.20 16.14
C VAL A 126 2.54 -14.21 17.07
N PHE A 127 2.20 -15.49 16.94
CA PHE A 127 2.77 -16.56 17.77
C PHE A 127 2.74 -17.91 17.04
N ASN A 128 3.61 -18.83 17.46
CA ASN A 128 3.63 -20.20 16.94
C ASN A 128 2.34 -20.94 17.34
N HIS A 129 1.78 -21.68 16.40
CA HIS A 129 0.66 -22.59 16.62
C HIS A 129 1.00 -23.95 16.04
N SER A 130 1.14 -24.94 16.91
CA SER A 130 1.40 -26.32 16.51
C SER A 130 0.13 -27.15 16.62
N ASP A 131 -0.16 -27.93 15.58
CA ASP A 131 -1.16 -28.99 15.60
C ASP A 131 -0.53 -30.29 15.09
N LYS A 132 -0.46 -31.30 15.99
CA LYS A 132 0.12 -32.64 15.82
C LYS A 132 1.50 -32.68 15.17
N ASP A 133 1.58 -32.47 13.86
CA ASP A 133 2.79 -32.59 13.02
C ASP A 133 3.17 -31.29 12.28
N ASN A 134 2.37 -30.23 12.40
CA ASN A 134 2.58 -28.98 11.65
C ASN A 134 2.77 -27.78 12.58
N VAL A 135 3.81 -26.99 12.31
CA VAL A 135 4.03 -25.68 12.92
C VAL A 135 3.51 -24.61 11.96
N SER A 136 2.58 -23.80 12.44
CA SER A 136 2.03 -22.65 11.74
C SER A 136 2.23 -21.38 12.55
N VAL A 137 2.09 -20.23 11.91
CA VAL A 137 2.10 -18.92 12.55
C VAL A 137 0.68 -18.41 12.65
N SER A 138 0.24 -18.14 13.87
CA SER A 138 -1.05 -17.50 14.11
C SER A 138 -0.90 -15.98 14.06
N ILE A 139 -1.76 -15.33 13.30
CA ILE A 139 -1.95 -13.89 13.31
C ILE A 139 -3.35 -13.60 13.84
N GLN A 140 -3.41 -12.89 14.96
CA GLN A 140 -4.67 -12.67 15.67
C GLN A 140 -4.76 -11.24 16.18
N ARG A 141 -5.95 -10.65 16.11
CA ARG A 141 -6.18 -9.32 16.67
C ARG A 141 -6.29 -9.39 18.19
N LEU A 142 -5.76 -8.37 18.83
CA LEU A 142 -5.92 -8.15 20.26
C LEU A 142 -6.65 -6.83 20.48
N PHE A 143 -7.43 -6.74 21.54
CA PHE A 143 -8.01 -5.48 21.97
C PHE A 143 -7.81 -5.28 23.47
N GLN A 144 -7.58 -4.03 23.85
CA GLN A 144 -7.51 -3.63 25.24
C GLN A 144 -8.92 -3.39 25.78
N ARG A 145 -9.24 -4.05 26.88
CA ARG A 145 -10.47 -3.86 27.64
C ARG A 145 -10.38 -2.60 28.51
N LYS A 146 -11.52 -2.16 29.04
CA LYS A 146 -11.63 -0.99 29.93
C LYS A 146 -10.82 -1.13 31.23
N ASP A 147 -10.64 -2.36 31.69
CA ASP A 147 -9.80 -2.71 32.85
C ASP A 147 -8.31 -2.80 32.51
N SER A 148 -7.91 -2.32 31.32
CA SER A 148 -6.55 -2.40 30.76
C SER A 148 -6.07 -3.81 30.42
N SER A 149 -6.89 -4.85 30.62
CA SER A 149 -6.52 -6.22 30.22
C SER A 149 -6.60 -6.39 28.70
N PHE A 150 -5.83 -7.33 28.16
CA PHE A 150 -5.88 -7.67 26.73
C PHE A 150 -6.70 -8.93 26.50
N GLN A 151 -7.43 -8.96 25.40
CA GLN A 151 -8.17 -10.14 24.97
C GLN A 151 -7.96 -10.38 23.47
N PHE A 152 -7.80 -11.65 23.10
CA PHE A 152 -7.80 -12.08 21.71
C PHE A 152 -9.21 -12.07 21.13
N VAL A 153 -9.30 -11.54 19.91
CA VAL A 153 -10.46 -11.72 19.04
C VAL A 153 -10.45 -13.17 18.54
N PRO A 154 -11.56 -13.93 18.58
CA PRO A 154 -11.55 -15.35 18.25
C PRO A 154 -11.12 -15.63 16.80
N GLU A 155 -11.39 -14.70 15.89
CA GLU A 155 -10.95 -14.75 14.51
C GLU A 155 -9.42 -14.66 14.40
N ARG A 156 -8.80 -15.68 13.79
CA ARG A 156 -7.35 -15.75 13.53
C ARG A 156 -7.06 -16.26 12.13
N VAL A 157 -5.86 -15.96 11.64
CA VAL A 157 -5.29 -16.60 10.44
C VAL A 157 -4.16 -17.51 10.89
N LEU A 158 -4.07 -18.69 10.30
CA LEU A 158 -2.95 -19.61 10.46
C LEU A 158 -2.20 -19.66 9.15
N LEU A 159 -0.89 -19.42 9.19
CA LEU A 159 -0.01 -19.45 8.02
C LEU A 159 1.01 -20.56 8.20
N ASN A 160 1.04 -21.52 7.28
CA ASN A 160 2.14 -22.49 7.22
C ASN A 160 3.39 -21.85 6.59
N GLY A 161 4.46 -22.63 6.43
CA GLY A 161 5.72 -22.16 5.84
C GLY A 161 5.53 -21.58 4.42
N GLU A 162 4.80 -22.28 3.55
CA GLU A 162 4.52 -21.82 2.19
C GLU A 162 3.70 -20.52 2.19
N ASN A 163 2.70 -20.40 3.07
CA ASN A 163 1.91 -19.18 3.17
C ASN A 163 2.74 -17.98 3.63
N LEU A 164 3.71 -18.20 4.53
CA LEU A 164 4.61 -17.15 4.99
C LEU A 164 5.52 -16.67 3.87
N ASP A 165 6.06 -17.58 3.07
CA ASP A 165 6.92 -17.23 1.95
C ASP A 165 6.12 -16.47 0.88
N GLN A 166 4.92 -16.94 0.53
CA GLN A 166 4.04 -16.21 -0.38
C GLN A 166 3.60 -14.83 0.16
N LEU A 167 3.36 -14.72 1.47
CA LEU A 167 3.06 -13.43 2.10
C LEU A 167 4.24 -12.45 1.95
N ARG A 168 5.48 -12.91 2.17
CA ARG A 168 6.70 -12.11 2.01
C ARG A 168 6.90 -11.70 0.55
N ASP A 169 6.75 -12.64 -0.38
CA ASP A 169 6.92 -12.39 -1.82
C ASP A 169 5.86 -11.41 -2.37
N SER A 170 4.67 -11.37 -1.75
CA SER A 170 3.59 -10.46 -2.16
C SER A 170 3.80 -8.99 -1.74
N TYR A 171 4.80 -8.69 -0.90
CA TYR A 171 4.92 -7.40 -0.23
C TYR A 171 4.94 -6.20 -1.17
N GLU A 172 5.79 -6.23 -2.20
CA GLU A 172 5.92 -5.12 -3.15
C GLU A 172 4.63 -4.85 -3.92
N LEU A 173 3.89 -5.91 -4.26
CA LEU A 173 2.60 -5.80 -4.94
C LEU A 173 1.53 -5.21 -4.01
N VAL A 174 1.52 -5.62 -2.74
CA VAL A 174 0.64 -5.05 -1.72
C VAL A 174 0.99 -3.58 -1.48
N LEU A 175 2.28 -3.24 -1.33
CA LEU A 175 2.77 -1.88 -1.17
C LEU A 175 2.33 -0.99 -2.35
N LYS A 176 2.47 -1.48 -3.60
CA LYS A 176 1.97 -0.78 -4.80
C LYS A 176 0.47 -0.52 -4.72
N CYS A 177 -0.33 -1.51 -4.30
CA CYS A 177 -1.78 -1.35 -4.14
C CYS A 177 -2.14 -0.35 -3.03
N VAL A 178 -1.42 -0.40 -1.89
CA VAL A 178 -1.63 0.55 -0.78
C VAL A 178 -1.31 1.97 -1.22
N LYS A 179 -0.15 2.20 -1.86
CA LYS A 179 0.25 3.49 -2.45
C LYS A 179 -0.84 4.03 -3.37
N ASN A 180 -1.35 3.20 -4.27
CA ASN A 180 -2.43 3.58 -5.17
C ASN A 180 -3.69 4.00 -4.40
N LYS A 181 -4.21 3.15 -3.51
CA LYS A 181 -5.45 3.41 -2.75
C LYS A 181 -5.33 4.58 -1.78
N LEU A 182 -4.14 4.86 -1.25
CA LEU A 182 -3.91 6.04 -0.42
C LEU A 182 -4.14 7.33 -1.23
N LEU A 183 -3.71 7.40 -2.48
CA LEU A 183 -3.95 8.57 -3.32
C LEU A 183 -5.34 8.57 -3.96
N THR A 184 -5.70 7.51 -4.68
CA THR A 184 -6.92 7.45 -5.50
C THR A 184 -8.21 7.34 -4.68
N TYR A 185 -8.13 6.89 -3.43
CA TYR A 185 -9.28 6.82 -2.54
C TYR A 185 -9.12 7.72 -1.32
N THR A 186 -8.12 7.48 -0.47
CA THR A 186 -8.04 8.17 0.83
C THR A 186 -7.84 9.68 0.67
N LEU A 187 -6.82 10.10 -0.07
CA LEU A 187 -6.56 11.51 -0.31
C LEU A 187 -7.65 12.13 -1.19
N SER A 188 -8.05 11.44 -2.27
CA SER A 188 -9.13 11.89 -3.17
C SER A 188 -10.41 12.25 -2.41
N GLU A 189 -10.88 11.38 -1.51
CA GLU A 189 -12.07 11.60 -0.69
C GLU A 189 -11.96 12.79 0.28
N TYR A 190 -10.74 13.14 0.72
CA TYR A 190 -10.54 14.35 1.52
C TYR A 190 -10.47 15.59 0.63
N VAL A 191 -9.74 15.53 -0.48
CA VAL A 191 -9.63 16.64 -1.44
C VAL A 191 -10.99 17.02 -1.99
N MET A 192 -11.79 16.07 -2.47
CA MET A 192 -13.16 16.33 -2.95
C MET A 192 -14.00 17.03 -1.88
N ALA A 193 -13.99 16.50 -0.65
CA ALA A 193 -14.76 17.07 0.46
C ALA A 193 -14.31 18.50 0.85
N GLU A 194 -13.05 18.87 0.60
CA GLU A 194 -12.55 20.23 0.80
C GLU A 194 -12.84 21.13 -0.41
N VAL A 195 -12.78 20.62 -1.64
CA VAL A 195 -13.13 21.36 -2.87
C VAL A 195 -14.61 21.74 -2.87
N ASP A 196 -15.49 20.85 -2.39
CA ASP A 196 -16.94 21.10 -2.28
C ASP A 196 -17.29 22.25 -1.32
N ARG A 197 -16.35 22.65 -0.45
CA ARG A 197 -16.51 23.81 0.45
C ARG A 197 -16.10 25.13 -0.19
N LEU A 198 -15.48 25.11 -1.38
CA LEU A 198 -15.03 26.32 -2.06
C LEU A 198 -16.20 27.07 -2.71
N PRO A 199 -16.27 28.41 -2.62
CA PRO A 199 -17.30 29.22 -3.28
C PRO A 199 -17.36 28.93 -4.78
N GLU A 200 -18.56 28.91 -5.37
CA GLU A 200 -18.72 28.79 -6.82
C GLU A 200 -17.96 29.90 -7.54
N ILE A 201 -17.20 29.51 -8.56
CA ILE A 201 -16.46 30.43 -9.43
C ILE A 201 -17.24 30.47 -10.74
N ASP A 202 -17.55 31.67 -11.23
CA ASP A 202 -18.17 31.83 -12.54
C ASP A 202 -17.24 31.27 -13.63
N SER A 203 -17.64 30.12 -14.17
CA SER A 203 -16.86 29.19 -15.00
C SER A 203 -16.52 29.70 -16.42
N PHE A 204 -16.90 30.92 -16.78
CA PHE A 204 -17.07 31.29 -18.19
C PHE A 204 -15.80 31.66 -18.97
N TYR A 205 -14.59 31.56 -18.41
CA TYR A 205 -13.39 32.16 -19.03
C TYR A 205 -12.09 31.36 -19.02
N TYR A 206 -12.09 30.08 -18.63
CA TYR A 206 -10.85 29.31 -18.59
C TYR A 206 -10.84 28.20 -19.65
N ASP A 207 -9.72 28.06 -20.35
CA ASP A 207 -9.39 26.86 -21.13
C ASP A 207 -8.97 25.75 -20.14
N VAL A 208 -9.96 25.24 -19.42
CA VAL A 208 -9.79 24.32 -18.27
C VAL A 208 -9.41 22.90 -18.70
N ASP A 209 -9.65 22.56 -19.97
CA ASP A 209 -9.31 21.28 -20.60
C ASP A 209 -7.84 21.17 -21.03
N SER A 210 -7.02 22.20 -20.76
CA SER A 210 -5.62 22.18 -21.12
C SER A 210 -4.83 21.14 -20.29
N PRO A 211 -3.97 20.30 -20.91
CA PRO A 211 -2.99 19.46 -20.22
C PRO A 211 -2.13 20.22 -19.20
N HIS A 212 -2.00 21.54 -19.37
CA HIS A 212 -1.31 22.42 -18.45
C HIS A 212 -1.93 22.44 -17.05
N GLY A 213 -3.27 22.46 -16.94
CA GLY A 213 -3.98 22.55 -15.67
C GLY A 213 -3.79 21.30 -14.79
N LEU A 214 -3.88 20.11 -15.41
CA LEU A 214 -3.62 18.85 -14.72
C LEU A 214 -2.15 18.75 -14.28
N HIS A 215 -1.21 19.19 -15.13
CA HIS A 215 0.21 19.22 -14.79
C HIS A 215 0.51 20.15 -13.60
N GLU A 216 -0.12 21.33 -13.55
CA GLU A 216 0.00 22.24 -12.41
C GLU A 216 -0.50 21.62 -11.10
N LEU A 217 -1.66 20.93 -11.13
CA LEU A 217 -2.18 20.21 -9.97
C LEU A 217 -1.24 19.06 -9.56
N PHE A 218 -0.69 18.34 -10.53
CA PHE A 218 0.30 17.28 -10.29
C PHE A 218 1.55 17.82 -9.58
N GLU A 219 2.16 18.90 -10.07
CA GLU A 219 3.34 19.51 -9.45
C GLU A 219 3.02 20.06 -8.05
N SER A 220 1.84 20.66 -7.86
CA SER A 220 1.40 21.12 -6.55
C SER A 220 1.18 19.96 -5.58
N LEU A 221 0.60 18.85 -6.03
CA LEU A 221 0.38 17.66 -5.21
C LEU A 221 1.72 17.06 -4.77
N CYS A 222 2.67 16.91 -5.69
CA CYS A 222 4.00 16.39 -5.39
C CYS A 222 4.74 17.27 -4.37
N LYS A 223 4.63 18.60 -4.47
CA LYS A 223 5.18 19.54 -3.47
C LYS A 223 4.55 19.35 -2.10
N CYS A 224 3.22 19.32 -2.01
CA CYS A 224 2.52 19.07 -0.76
C CYS A 224 2.94 17.73 -0.16
N LEU A 225 2.89 16.65 -0.93
CA LEU A 225 3.21 15.31 -0.46
C LEU A 225 4.67 15.20 0.00
N THR A 226 5.63 15.77 -0.74
CA THR A 226 7.05 15.80 -0.37
C THR A 226 7.27 16.51 0.96
N LYS A 227 6.60 17.65 1.20
CA LYS A 227 6.68 18.37 2.48
C LYS A 227 6.24 17.48 3.65
N TYR A 228 5.10 16.80 3.51
CA TYR A 228 4.57 15.93 4.58
C TYR A 228 5.44 14.69 4.79
N VAL A 229 5.87 14.03 3.72
CA VAL A 229 6.82 12.90 3.78
C VAL A 229 8.10 13.34 4.49
N SER A 230 8.72 14.45 4.06
CA SER A 230 9.97 14.94 4.63
C SER A 230 9.87 15.25 6.12
N ASN A 231 8.80 15.95 6.54
CA ASN A 231 8.55 16.24 7.94
C ASN A 231 8.38 14.96 8.78
N THR A 232 7.72 13.95 8.21
CA THR A 232 7.44 12.68 8.91
C THR A 232 8.70 11.82 9.00
N ILE A 233 9.49 11.72 7.92
CA ILE A 233 10.81 11.07 7.94
C ILE A 233 11.71 11.75 8.97
N SER A 234 11.79 13.09 8.97
CA SER A 234 12.59 13.85 9.92
C SER A 234 12.20 13.55 11.37
N SER A 235 10.91 13.34 11.63
CA SER A 235 10.42 12.97 12.96
C SER A 235 10.84 11.55 13.35
N PHE A 236 10.81 10.59 12.43
CA PHE A 236 11.25 9.22 12.70
C PHE A 236 12.76 9.09 12.87
N VAL A 237 13.56 9.78 12.05
CA VAL A 237 15.02 9.82 12.19
C VAL A 237 15.41 10.31 13.58
N LYS A 238 14.76 11.37 14.09
CA LYS A 238 14.97 11.88 15.45
C LYS A 238 14.58 10.86 16.52
N LEU A 239 13.45 10.18 16.35
CA LEU A 239 12.97 9.17 17.30
C LEU A 239 13.84 7.92 17.34
N ASP A 240 14.35 7.45 16.20
CA ASP A 240 15.12 6.21 16.12
C ASP A 240 16.62 6.45 16.44
N CYS A 241 17.06 7.71 16.54
CA CYS A 241 18.39 8.06 17.02
C CYS A 241 18.45 8.06 18.56
N VAL A 242 19.16 7.09 19.13
CA VAL A 242 19.41 6.96 20.58
C VAL A 242 19.96 8.25 21.20
N VAL A 243 20.80 8.99 20.47
CA VAL A 243 21.42 10.22 20.99
C VAL A 243 20.49 11.44 20.93
N CYS A 244 19.53 11.46 19.99
CA CYS A 244 18.51 12.51 19.93
C CYS A 244 17.38 12.32 20.95
N GLN A 245 17.29 11.17 21.61
CA GLN A 245 16.31 10.91 22.68
C GLN A 245 16.71 11.52 24.03
N ASP A 246 18.01 11.79 24.25
CA ASP A 246 18.56 12.16 25.56
C ASP A 246 18.77 13.68 25.79
N ASP A 247 18.19 14.55 24.96
CA ASP A 247 18.17 16.02 25.15
C ASP A 247 19.55 16.64 25.51
N PHE A 248 20.65 16.06 25.02
CA PHE A 248 21.98 16.64 25.20
C PHE A 248 22.13 17.89 24.32
N ILE A 249 21.77 19.03 24.90
CA ILE A 249 22.06 20.37 24.38
C ILE A 249 23.56 20.60 24.50
N LEU A 250 24.34 20.29 23.46
CA LEU A 250 25.69 20.84 23.28
C LEU A 250 26.11 20.76 21.80
N SER A 251 25.76 21.81 21.05
CA SER A 251 26.58 22.51 20.03
C SER A 251 27.57 21.72 19.14
N LYS A 252 27.30 20.47 18.75
CA LYS A 252 28.00 19.76 17.68
C LYS A 252 26.99 18.94 16.89
N ILE A 253 27.07 19.05 15.57
CA ILE A 253 26.33 18.27 14.59
C ILE A 253 26.36 16.81 15.02
N HIS A 254 25.23 16.28 15.48
CA HIS A 254 25.08 14.84 15.58
C HIS A 254 24.81 14.34 14.16
N GLU A 255 25.74 13.58 13.61
CA GLU A 255 25.57 12.77 12.39
C GLU A 255 24.52 11.66 12.66
N CYS A 256 23.29 12.01 13.02
CA CYS A 256 22.24 11.04 13.36
C CYS A 256 21.62 10.39 12.12
N MET A 257 22.43 10.20 11.09
CA MET A 257 22.95 8.93 10.57
C MET A 257 23.78 9.42 9.38
N ASN A 258 25.06 9.02 9.23
CA ASN A 258 25.88 9.43 8.07
C ASN A 258 25.41 8.67 6.81
N VAL A 259 24.13 8.83 6.49
CA VAL A 259 23.31 8.05 5.57
C VAL A 259 22.78 9.05 4.55
N SER A 260 22.92 8.70 3.27
CA SER A 260 22.53 9.62 2.21
C SER A 260 21.03 9.92 2.27
N LYS A 261 20.58 11.03 1.68
CA LYS A 261 19.13 11.31 1.57
C LYS A 261 18.38 10.18 0.88
N ARG A 262 19.02 9.53 -0.10
CA ARG A 262 18.44 8.36 -0.79
C ARG A 262 18.24 7.21 0.19
N ASP A 263 19.29 6.79 0.89
CA ASP A 263 19.19 5.71 1.86
C ASP A 263 18.18 6.04 2.98
N CYS A 264 18.13 7.30 3.42
CA CYS A 264 17.15 7.76 4.41
C CYS A 264 15.71 7.67 3.85
N PHE A 265 15.49 8.06 2.60
CA PHE A 265 14.20 7.88 1.94
C PHE A 265 13.84 6.38 1.87
N ASP A 266 14.74 5.53 1.40
CA ASP A 266 14.49 4.10 1.25
C ASP A 266 14.15 3.43 2.60
N MET A 267 14.83 3.83 3.67
CA MET A 267 14.58 3.31 5.02
C MET A 267 13.25 3.77 5.63
N TYR A 268 12.87 5.03 5.44
CA TYR A 268 11.79 5.65 6.22
C TYR A 268 10.55 6.03 5.42
N PHE A 269 10.61 6.07 4.09
CA PHE A 269 9.54 6.57 3.23
C PHE A 269 8.22 5.82 3.44
N GLU A 270 8.25 4.49 3.46
CA GLU A 270 7.01 3.73 3.64
C GLU A 270 6.36 4.03 5.00
N ARG A 271 7.17 3.99 6.07
CA ARG A 271 6.70 4.34 7.42
C ARG A 271 6.16 5.76 7.46
N ALA A 272 6.84 6.70 6.81
CA ALA A 272 6.41 8.09 6.69
C ALA A 272 5.07 8.22 5.98
N LEU A 273 4.93 7.60 4.80
CA LEU A 273 3.72 7.61 3.99
C LEU A 273 2.49 7.16 4.79
N TYR A 274 2.63 6.09 5.59
CA TYR A 274 1.52 5.56 6.38
C TYR A 274 1.14 6.41 7.61
N ASN A 275 2.00 7.34 8.00
CA ASN A 275 1.78 8.23 9.15
C ASN A 275 1.46 9.67 8.73
N ILE A 276 1.25 9.94 7.44
CA ILE A 276 0.77 11.23 6.97
C ILE A 276 -0.66 11.47 7.45
N ASP A 277 -0.90 12.68 7.98
CA ASP A 277 -2.26 13.18 8.16
C ASP A 277 -2.84 13.61 6.81
N TRP A 278 -3.47 12.65 6.13
CA TRP A 278 -4.08 12.83 4.81
C TRP A 278 -5.16 13.92 4.77
N LYS A 279 -5.85 14.15 5.89
CA LYS A 279 -6.87 15.19 5.96
C LYS A 279 -6.23 16.57 5.95
N THR A 280 -5.21 16.78 6.79
CA THR A 280 -4.50 18.07 6.84
C THR A 280 -3.75 18.34 5.54
N LEU A 281 -3.13 17.31 4.93
CA LEU A 281 -2.53 17.42 3.60
C LEU A 281 -3.55 17.85 2.54
N ALA A 282 -4.75 17.25 2.52
CA ALA A 282 -5.80 17.63 1.59
C ALA A 282 -6.22 19.09 1.75
N VAL A 283 -6.41 19.56 3.00
CA VAL A 283 -6.72 20.97 3.30
C VAL A 283 -5.64 21.89 2.75
N ASP A 284 -4.36 21.60 3.01
CA ASP A 284 -3.25 22.39 2.50
C ASP A 284 -3.19 22.40 0.97
N PHE A 285 -3.41 21.24 0.34
CA PHE A 285 -3.43 21.11 -1.12
C PHE A 285 -4.57 21.91 -1.76
N VAL A 286 -5.79 21.82 -1.22
CA VAL A 286 -6.93 22.61 -1.71
C VAL A 286 -6.69 24.10 -1.50
N ASN A 287 -6.19 24.50 -0.32
CA ASN A 287 -5.89 25.90 -0.04
C ASN A 287 -4.83 26.49 -0.98
N LEU A 288 -3.81 25.70 -1.35
CA LEU A 288 -2.78 26.10 -2.30
C LEU A 288 -3.33 26.35 -3.72
N ASN A 289 -4.40 25.64 -4.08
CA ASN A 289 -4.98 25.65 -5.42
C ASN A 289 -6.35 26.33 -5.50
N LYS A 290 -6.88 26.89 -4.41
CA LYS A 290 -8.25 27.43 -4.34
C LYS A 290 -8.56 28.56 -5.33
N ASN A 291 -7.54 29.28 -5.76
CA ASN A 291 -7.67 30.37 -6.74
C ASN A 291 -7.46 29.89 -8.19
N ARG A 292 -7.19 28.59 -8.38
CA ARG A 292 -6.97 27.99 -9.70
C ARG A 292 -8.28 27.30 -10.15
N PRO A 293 -8.75 27.55 -11.38
CA PRO A 293 -9.98 26.94 -11.88
C PRO A 293 -9.87 25.41 -12.01
N TYR A 294 -8.66 24.90 -12.21
CA TYR A 294 -8.38 23.48 -12.47
C TYR A 294 -8.81 22.54 -11.34
N ILE A 295 -8.68 22.95 -10.07
CA ILE A 295 -8.99 22.04 -8.95
C ILE A 295 -10.48 21.70 -8.85
N LYS A 296 -11.35 22.65 -9.23
CA LYS A 296 -12.79 22.40 -9.35
C LYS A 296 -13.12 21.59 -10.58
N PHE A 297 -12.45 21.89 -11.70
CA PHE A 297 -12.65 21.21 -12.97
C PHE A 297 -12.32 19.72 -12.89
N PHE A 298 -11.12 19.39 -12.40
CA PHE A 298 -10.65 18.01 -12.27
C PHE A 298 -11.12 17.32 -10.98
N ARG A 299 -12.04 17.89 -10.19
CA ARG A 299 -12.34 17.42 -8.83
C ARG A 299 -12.63 15.91 -8.73
N ASN A 300 -13.31 15.35 -9.73
CA ASN A 300 -13.72 13.94 -9.75
C ASN A 300 -12.65 13.03 -10.35
N ASP A 301 -11.89 13.53 -11.32
CA ASP A 301 -11.06 12.69 -12.20
C ASP A 301 -9.56 12.93 -11.99
N MET A 302 -9.16 13.93 -11.18
CA MET A 302 -7.76 14.33 -11.00
C MET A 302 -6.86 13.14 -10.66
N PHE A 303 -7.28 12.30 -9.71
CA PHE A 303 -6.48 11.16 -9.27
C PHE A 303 -6.52 9.96 -10.22
N ASP A 304 -7.56 9.84 -11.04
CA ASP A 304 -7.69 8.79 -12.06
C ASP A 304 -6.87 9.13 -13.31
N LEU A 305 -6.75 10.42 -13.64
CA LEU A 305 -5.93 10.92 -14.73
C LEU A 305 -4.43 10.98 -14.37
N MET A 306 -4.07 10.87 -13.09
CA MET A 306 -2.68 10.88 -12.64
C MET A 306 -2.09 9.47 -12.61
N GLU A 307 -0.93 9.31 -13.25
CA GLU A 307 -0.11 8.11 -13.06
C GLU A 307 0.52 8.14 -11.66
N ILE A 308 -0.07 7.39 -10.72
CA ILE A 308 0.35 7.36 -9.31
C ILE A 308 1.82 6.98 -9.13
N GLU A 309 2.36 6.12 -9.99
CA GLU A 309 3.78 5.77 -9.98
C GLU A 309 4.68 6.99 -10.21
N ASN A 310 4.28 7.89 -11.11
CA ASN A 310 4.99 9.14 -11.38
C ASN A 310 4.91 10.13 -10.21
N VAL A 311 3.79 10.14 -9.45
CA VAL A 311 3.67 10.97 -8.24
C VAL A 311 4.74 10.56 -7.22
N PHE A 312 4.86 9.27 -6.92
CA PHE A 312 5.82 8.81 -5.91
C PHE A 312 7.27 8.92 -6.38
N LYS A 313 7.54 8.67 -7.67
CA LYS A 313 8.86 8.90 -8.26
C LYS A 313 9.27 10.37 -8.15
N LYS A 314 8.35 11.30 -8.47
CA LYS A 314 8.60 12.74 -8.34
C LYS A 314 8.82 13.15 -6.88
N VAL A 315 8.07 12.59 -5.93
CA VAL A 315 8.26 12.85 -4.49
C VAL A 315 9.64 12.37 -4.01
N GLU A 316 10.07 11.19 -4.44
CA GLU A 316 11.42 10.69 -4.18
C GLU A 316 12.47 11.64 -4.74
N ASP A 317 12.38 11.97 -6.04
CA ASP A 317 13.31 12.88 -6.71
C ASP A 317 13.37 14.23 -6.00
N MET A 318 12.22 14.78 -5.60
CA MET A 318 12.16 16.05 -4.88
C MET A 318 12.81 15.94 -3.51
N TYR A 319 12.57 14.87 -2.75
CA TYR A 319 13.18 14.68 -1.43
C TYR A 319 14.70 14.52 -1.50
N VAL A 320 15.17 13.67 -2.42
CA VAL A 320 16.59 13.34 -2.58
C VAL A 320 17.38 14.56 -3.07
N ASN A 321 16.81 15.35 -3.99
CA ASN A 321 17.46 16.53 -4.58
C ASN A 321 17.14 17.84 -3.84
N ASP A 322 16.41 17.81 -2.72
CA ASP A 322 16.08 19.02 -1.97
C ASP A 322 17.35 19.62 -1.34
N TYR A 323 17.94 20.63 -1.97
CA TYR A 323 19.07 21.38 -1.40
C TYR A 323 18.62 22.39 -0.33
N THR A 324 17.34 22.76 -0.29
CA THR A 324 16.75 23.70 0.69
C THR A 324 16.63 23.12 2.09
N LEU A 325 16.67 21.79 2.25
CA LEU A 325 16.80 21.11 3.54
C LEU A 325 18.26 20.93 4.01
N ASN A 326 19.25 21.44 3.27
CA ASN A 326 20.66 21.47 3.71
C ASN A 326 21.01 22.71 4.59
N LEU A 327 20.01 23.48 5.04
CA LEU A 327 20.20 24.60 5.95
C LEU A 327 19.46 24.34 7.27
N LEU A 328 20.09 23.59 8.17
CA LEU A 328 20.12 24.01 9.57
C LEU A 328 20.91 25.32 9.63
N PRO A 329 20.52 26.29 10.48
CA PRO A 329 20.94 27.68 10.33
C PRO A 329 22.46 27.78 10.33
N SER A 330 23.02 28.18 9.19
CA SER A 330 24.37 28.73 9.16
C SER A 330 24.34 30.00 9.99
N LEU A 331 24.75 29.86 11.25
CA LEU A 331 25.39 30.85 12.10
C LEU A 331 25.37 32.27 11.52
N GLU A 332 24.35 33.06 11.87
CA GLU A 332 24.59 34.47 12.15
C GLU A 332 25.20 34.52 13.55
N PHE A 333 26.52 34.43 13.61
CA PHE A 333 27.30 34.95 14.72
C PHE A 333 28.38 35.88 14.16
N LEU A 334 28.14 37.17 14.39
CA LEU A 334 29.11 38.20 14.76
C LEU A 334 30.35 38.35 13.88
N ASP A 335 30.36 39.44 13.12
CA ASP A 335 31.19 40.60 13.50
C ASP A 335 30.32 41.87 13.53
#